data_AF-A0A960BAE0-F1
#
_entry.id   AF-A0A960BAE0-F1
#
_cell.length_a   1.000
_cell.length_b   1.000
_cell.length_c   1.000
_cell.angle_alpha   90.00
_cell.angle_beta   90.00
_cell.angle_gamma   90.00
#
_symmetry.space_group_name_H-M   'P 1'
#
loop_
_entity.id
_entity.type
_entity.pdbx_description
1 polymer ?
#
loop_
_entity_poly.entity_id
_entity_poly.type
_entity_poly.pdbx_seq_one_letter_code
_entity_poly.pdbx_strand_id
1 'polypeptide(L)'
;MQTAPALGLDIGSTTVKAVVLDGTTLLFSAYRRHNADARGALRDLLREIADRFPGASFRCAVTGSAGLGVAEVMGVEFVQEVIASTAAIERFIPQGDVVIELGGEDAKITFLHPVVEQRMNGTCA
;
A
#
# COMPACT_ATOMS: atom_id res chain seq x y z
N MET A 1 13.42 -22.02 6.96
CA MET A 1 12.68 -21.27 8.00
C MET A 1 11.54 -20.56 7.27
N GLN A 2 10.29 -20.92 7.54
CA GLN A 2 9.14 -20.32 6.85
C GLN A 2 8.97 -18.90 7.37
N THR A 3 9.15 -17.91 6.50
CA THR A 3 9.02 -16.49 6.87
C THR A 3 7.57 -16.17 7.12
N ALA A 4 7.27 -15.39 8.17
CA ALA A 4 5.92 -14.90 8.41
C ALA A 4 5.35 -14.19 7.16
N PRO A 5 4.05 -14.38 6.84
CA PRO A 5 3.40 -13.67 5.74
C PRO A 5 3.54 -12.15 5.89
N ALA A 6 3.58 -11.44 4.77
CA ALA A 6 3.68 -9.98 4.75
C ALA A 6 2.30 -9.34 4.68
N LEU A 7 2.04 -8.37 5.54
CA LEU A 7 0.89 -7.46 5.49
C LEU A 7 1.36 -6.11 4.93
N GLY A 8 0.81 -5.71 3.79
CA GLY A 8 0.98 -4.36 3.24
C GLY A 8 -0.29 -3.54 3.45
N LEU A 9 -0.14 -2.32 3.93
CA LEU A 9 -1.24 -1.37 4.09
C LEU A 9 -0.95 -0.12 3.25
N ASP A 10 -1.91 0.29 2.42
CA ASP A 10 -1.84 1.54 1.65
C ASP A 10 -3.01 2.44 2.09
N ILE A 11 -2.66 3.54 2.76
CA ILE A 11 -3.59 4.46 3.39
C ILE A 11 -3.51 5.79 2.65
N GLY A 12 -4.37 5.95 1.65
CA GLY A 12 -4.47 7.16 0.85
C GLY A 12 -5.50 8.16 1.39
N SER A 13 -5.67 9.27 0.67
CA SER A 13 -6.60 10.36 1.04
C SER A 13 -8.09 10.03 0.87
N THR A 14 -8.40 8.97 0.13
CA THR A 14 -9.78 8.53 -0.11
C THR A 14 -10.04 7.06 0.24
N THR A 15 -8.98 6.25 0.33
CA THR A 15 -9.08 4.79 0.44
C THR A 15 -8.09 4.20 1.42
N VAL A 16 -8.45 3.06 1.98
CA VAL A 16 -7.55 2.16 2.70
C VAL A 16 -7.53 0.84 1.95
N LYS A 17 -6.34 0.35 1.64
CA LYS A 17 -6.12 -0.94 0.97
C LYS A 17 -5.24 -1.81 1.86
N ALA A 18 -5.44 -3.11 1.80
CA ALA A 18 -4.59 -4.09 2.47
C ALA A 18 -4.32 -5.29 1.58
N VAL A 19 -3.12 -5.86 1.69
CA VAL A 19 -2.74 -7.12 1.05
C VAL A 19 -2.00 -8.00 2.05
N VAL A 20 -2.29 -9.31 2.02
CA VAL A 20 -1.50 -10.34 2.73
C VAL A 20 -0.85 -11.25 1.70
N LEU A 21 0.47 -11.36 1.75
CA LEU A 21 1.29 -12.14 0.83
C LEU A 21 2.08 -13.23 1.58
N ASP A 22 2.11 -14.44 1.02
CA ASP A 22 3.14 -15.44 1.33
C ASP A 22 4.07 -15.60 0.12
N GLY A 23 5.27 -15.02 0.22
CA GLY A 23 6.13 -14.81 -0.93
C GLY A 23 5.49 -13.89 -1.98
N THR A 24 5.11 -14.45 -3.13
CA THR A 24 4.34 -13.76 -4.19
C THR A 24 2.87 -14.17 -4.22
N THR A 25 2.46 -15.10 -3.36
CA THR A 25 1.09 -15.63 -3.36
C THR A 25 0.18 -14.70 -2.59
N LEU A 26 -0.89 -14.24 -3.25
CA LEU A 26 -1.90 -13.40 -2.63
C LEU A 26 -2.86 -14.24 -1.78
N LEU A 27 -2.83 -14.04 -0.46
CA LEU A 27 -3.71 -14.73 0.48
C LEU A 27 -4.96 -13.91 0.80
N PHE A 28 -4.84 -12.58 0.78
CA PHE A 28 -5.92 -11.64 1.03
C PHE A 28 -5.64 -10.31 0.33
N SER A 29 -6.70 -9.66 -0.14
CA SER A 29 -6.65 -8.27 -0.59
C SER A 29 -7.97 -7.58 -0.30
N ALA A 30 -7.92 -6.31 0.09
CA ALA A 30 -9.10 -5.47 0.22
C ALA A 30 -8.81 -4.05 -0.25
N TYR A 31 -9.86 -3.43 -0.78
CA TYR A 31 -9.93 -2.02 -1.11
C TYR A 31 -11.20 -1.45 -0.49
N ARG A 32 -11.08 -0.35 0.26
CA ARG A 32 -12.20 0.31 0.94
C ARG A 32 -12.08 1.81 0.78
N ARG A 33 -13.18 2.47 0.39
CA ARG A 33 -13.29 3.92 0.56
C ARG A 33 -13.50 4.20 2.04
N HIS A 34 -12.74 5.13 2.60
CA HIS A 34 -12.86 5.42 4.02
C HIS A 34 -13.88 6.52 4.35
N ASN A 35 -14.40 7.24 3.34
CA ASN A 35 -15.46 8.25 3.49
C ASN A 35 -15.19 9.21 4.67
N ALA A 36 -14.03 9.86 4.67
CA ALA A 36 -13.50 10.72 5.74
C ALA A 36 -13.18 10.05 7.10
N ASP A 37 -13.37 8.73 7.27
CA ASP A 37 -12.96 7.97 8.46
C ASP A 37 -11.91 6.89 8.14
N ALA A 38 -10.68 7.32 7.83
CA ALA A 38 -9.56 6.41 7.53
C ALA A 38 -9.24 5.45 8.70
N ARG A 39 -9.34 5.93 9.94
CA ARG A 39 -9.03 5.13 11.13
C ARG A 39 -10.08 4.04 11.37
N GLY A 40 -11.36 4.37 11.21
CA GLY A 40 -12.44 3.39 11.32
C GLY A 40 -12.35 2.33 10.24
N ALA A 41 -12.16 2.74 8.99
CA ALA A 41 -11.99 1.82 7.86
C ALA A 41 -10.79 0.88 8.06
N LEU A 42 -9.64 1.41 8.51
CA LEU A 42 -8.46 0.59 8.81
C LEU A 42 -8.74 -0.40 9.95
N ARG A 43 -9.35 0.04 11.04
CA ARG A 43 -9.66 -0.82 12.19
C ARG A 43 -10.56 -1.98 11.76
N ASP A 44 -11.59 -1.72 10.97
CA ASP A 44 -12.53 -2.74 10.54
C ASP A 44 -11.85 -3.71 9.56
N LEU A 45 -10.96 -3.19 8.71
CA LEU A 45 -10.13 -4.01 7.82
C LEU A 45 -9.14 -4.91 8.58
N LEU A 46 -8.49 -4.38 9.62
CA LEU A 46 -7.59 -5.16 10.47
C LEU A 46 -8.33 -6.26 11.25
N ARG A 47 -9.58 -6.01 11.67
CA ARG A 47 -10.44 -7.04 12.28
C ARG A 47 -10.76 -8.15 11.28
N GLU A 48 -11.13 -7.81 10.04
CA GLU A 48 -11.38 -8.79 8.97
C GLU A 48 -10.15 -9.68 8.74
N ILE A 49 -8.95 -9.09 8.73
CA ILE A 49 -7.69 -9.83 8.60
C ILE A 49 -7.45 -10.73 9.82
N ALA A 50 -7.66 -10.23 11.04
CA ALA A 50 -7.47 -11.01 12.26
C ALA A 50 -8.43 -12.22 12.33
N ASP A 51 -9.68 -12.04 11.92
CA ASP A 51 -10.69 -13.10 11.88
C ASP A 51 -10.34 -14.17 10.83
N ARG A 52 -9.79 -13.75 9.68
CA ARG A 52 -9.39 -14.66 8.60
C ARG A 52 -8.09 -15.42 8.90
N PHE A 53 -7.20 -14.83 9.70
CA PHE A 53 -5.89 -15.40 10.05
C PHE A 53 -5.68 -15.43 11.57
N PRO A 54 -6.49 -16.23 12.30
CA PRO A 54 -6.47 -16.24 13.76
C PRO A 54 -5.10 -16.69 14.28
N GLY A 55 -4.49 -15.88 15.14
CA GLY A 55 -3.19 -16.16 15.75
C GLY A 55 -1.98 -15.99 14.82
N ALA A 56 -2.17 -15.50 13.59
CA ALA A 56 -1.07 -15.26 12.68
C ALA A 56 -0.24 -14.03 13.11
N SER A 57 1.07 -14.12 12.91
CA SER A 57 1.98 -12.98 12.99
C SER A 57 2.37 -12.56 11.58
N PHE A 58 2.45 -11.25 11.34
CA PHE A 58 2.77 -10.69 10.04
C PHE A 58 4.01 -9.81 10.13
N ARG A 59 4.82 -9.79 9.06
CA ARG A 59 5.70 -8.66 8.80
C ARG A 59 4.86 -7.56 8.18
N CYS A 60 4.85 -6.36 8.75
CA CYS A 60 3.94 -5.29 8.33
C CYS A 60 4.71 -4.08 7.83
N ALA A 61 4.24 -3.48 6.75
CA ALA A 61 4.68 -2.18 6.26
C ALA A 61 3.47 -1.35 5.81
N VAL A 62 3.56 -0.04 6.03
CA VAL A 62 2.52 0.94 5.68
C VAL A 62 3.07 1.92 4.65
N THR A 63 2.24 2.29 3.69
CA THR A 63 2.49 3.36 2.71
C THR A 63 1.24 4.25 2.59
N GLY A 64 1.27 5.22 1.68
CA GLY A 64 0.16 6.10 1.36
C GLY A 64 0.25 7.45 2.07
N SER A 65 -0.38 8.46 1.48
CA SER A 65 -0.32 9.86 1.95
C SER A 65 -0.80 10.07 3.38
N ALA A 66 -1.71 9.22 3.88
CA ALA A 66 -2.23 9.27 5.24
C ALA A 66 -1.65 8.16 6.15
N GLY A 67 -0.63 7.43 5.69
CA GLY A 67 -0.09 6.25 6.36
C GLY A 67 0.95 6.53 7.45
N LEU A 68 1.68 7.64 7.41
CA LEU A 68 2.83 7.88 8.30
C LEU A 68 2.45 7.84 9.79
N GLY A 69 1.43 8.60 10.19
CA GLY A 69 0.97 8.61 11.58
C GLY A 69 0.39 7.27 12.04
N VAL A 70 -0.17 6.48 11.11
CA VAL A 70 -0.63 5.12 11.42
C VAL A 70 0.55 4.19 11.66
N ALA A 71 1.59 4.27 10.83
CA ALA A 71 2.79 3.46 10.96
C ALA A 71 3.48 3.72 12.31
N GLU A 72 3.59 4.98 12.72
CA GLU A 72 4.12 5.39 14.02
C GLU A 72 3.32 4.81 15.19
N VAL A 73 1.98 4.93 15.16
CA VAL A 73 1.10 4.41 16.22
C VAL A 73 1.17 2.88 16.30
N MET A 74 1.30 2.19 15.16
CA MET A 74 1.41 0.74 15.10
C MET A 74 2.82 0.22 15.41
N GLY A 75 3.85 1.09 15.42
CA GLY A 75 5.24 0.69 15.59
C GLY A 75 5.77 -0.14 14.42
N VAL A 76 5.29 0.13 13.20
CA VAL A 76 5.66 -0.60 11.97
C VAL A 76 6.39 0.32 10.98
N GLU A 77 7.04 -0.28 10.00
CA GLU A 77 7.78 0.47 8.98
C GLU A 77 6.84 1.29 8.08
N PHE A 78 7.18 2.56 7.87
CA PHE A 78 6.59 3.38 6.82
C PHE A 78 7.48 3.36 5.58
N VAL A 79 6.93 2.98 4.44
CA VAL A 79 7.60 2.95 3.14
C VAL A 79 6.98 4.04 2.28
N GLN A 80 7.81 4.84 1.62
CA GLN A 80 7.33 5.88 0.69
C GLN A 80 6.59 5.22 -0.49
N GLU A 81 5.47 5.81 -0.90
CA GLU A 81 4.60 5.25 -1.94
C GLU A 81 5.31 5.00 -3.26
N VAL A 82 6.13 5.95 -3.71
CA VAL A 82 6.93 5.77 -4.93
C VAL A 82 7.88 4.57 -4.83
N ILE A 83 8.46 4.32 -3.66
CA ILE A 83 9.37 3.18 -3.43
C ILE A 83 8.59 1.87 -3.40
N ALA A 84 7.48 1.83 -2.66
CA ALA A 84 6.63 0.64 -2.56
C ALA A 84 6.05 0.23 -3.92
N SER A 85 5.48 1.19 -4.65
CA SER A 85 4.88 0.96 -5.97
C SER A 85 5.91 0.56 -7.02
N THR A 86 7.07 1.22 -7.04
CA THR A 86 8.18 0.87 -7.95
C THR A 86 8.66 -0.56 -7.69
N ALA A 87 8.93 -0.91 -6.43
CA ALA A 87 9.37 -2.26 -6.08
C ALA A 87 8.33 -3.34 -6.43
N ALA A 88 7.03 -3.04 -6.28
CA ALA A 88 5.97 -3.96 -6.71
C ALA A 88 5.95 -4.13 -8.23
N ILE A 89 6.10 -3.05 -9.00
CA ILE A 89 6.05 -3.09 -10.46
C ILE A 89 7.27 -3.80 -11.03
N GLU A 90 8.48 -3.51 -10.54
CA GLU A 90 9.70 -4.23 -10.93
C GLU A 90 9.59 -5.74 -10.67
N ARG A 91 8.89 -6.13 -9.60
CA ARG A 91 8.72 -7.54 -9.23
C ARG A 91 7.66 -8.26 -10.07
N PHE A 92 6.50 -7.63 -10.29
CA PHE A 92 5.33 -8.29 -10.89
C PHE A 92 5.15 -7.97 -12.38
N ILE A 93 5.71 -6.87 -12.86
CA ILE A 93 5.62 -6.36 -14.23
C ILE A 93 7.00 -5.81 -14.66
N PRO A 94 8.05 -6.66 -14.71
CA PRO A 94 9.43 -6.22 -14.95
C PRO A 94 9.66 -5.55 -16.30
N GLN A 95 8.76 -5.74 -17.26
CA GLN A 95 8.78 -5.09 -18.58
C GLN A 95 8.12 -3.71 -18.60
N GLY A 96 7.63 -3.20 -17.47
CA GLY A 96 7.04 -1.88 -17.38
C GLY A 96 8.11 -0.79 -17.51
N ASP A 97 7.83 0.22 -18.34
CA ASP A 97 8.71 1.40 -18.48
C ASP A 97 8.15 2.63 -17.77
N VAL A 98 6.81 2.73 -17.72
CA VAL A 98 6.09 3.89 -17.18
C VAL A 98 4.89 3.41 -16.39
N VAL A 99 4.71 4.01 -15.21
CA VAL A 99 3.57 3.80 -14.31
C VAL A 99 2.72 5.06 -14.35
N ILE A 100 1.43 4.91 -14.61
CA ILE A 100 0.47 6.01 -14.48
C ILE A 100 -0.48 5.64 -13.34
N GLU A 101 -0.35 6.34 -12.23
CA GLU A 101 -1.20 6.20 -11.05
C GLU A 101 -2.23 7.32 -11.05
N LEU A 102 -3.51 6.94 -11.12
CA LEU A 102 -4.65 7.86 -11.07
C LEU A 102 -5.29 7.75 -9.68
N GLY A 103 -4.95 8.70 -8.82
CA GLY A 103 -5.47 8.79 -7.45
C GLY A 103 -6.85 9.46 -7.38
N GLY A 104 -7.29 9.69 -6.15
CA GLY A 104 -8.54 10.42 -5.89
C GLY A 104 -8.41 11.95 -5.98
N GLU A 105 -7.19 12.47 -5.80
CA GLU A 105 -6.89 13.91 -5.76
C GLU A 105 -5.85 14.29 -6.81
N ASP A 106 -4.85 13.45 -7.02
CA ASP A 106 -3.76 13.67 -7.95
C ASP A 106 -3.57 12.49 -8.92
N ALA A 107 -2.79 12.76 -9.96
CA ALA A 107 -2.28 11.78 -10.89
C ALA A 107 -0.76 11.86 -10.91
N LYS A 108 -0.12 10.69 -10.85
CA LYS A 108 1.33 10.54 -10.86
C LYS A 108 1.75 9.73 -12.07
N ILE A 109 2.85 10.14 -12.69
CA ILE A 109 3.55 9.38 -13.71
C ILE A 109 4.96 9.08 -13.20
N THR A 110 5.32 7.80 -13.17
CA THR A 110 6.65 7.35 -12.75
C THR A 110 7.34 6.68 -13.93
N PHE A 111 8.44 7.25 -14.39
CA PHE A 111 9.35 6.64 -15.37
C PHE A 111 10.34 5.76 -14.63
N LEU A 112 10.47 4.49 -15.04
CA LEU A 112 11.30 3.51 -14.33
C LEU A 112 12.75 3.48 -14.83
N HIS A 113 12.97 3.87 -16.09
CA HIS A 113 14.27 3.82 -16.75
C HIS A 113 14.66 5.19 -17.34
N PRO A 114 15.97 5.53 -17.40
CA PRO A 114 17.11 4.82 -16.82
C PRO A 114 17.27 5.04 -15.29
N VAL A 115 16.58 6.04 -14.75
CA VAL A 115 16.52 6.36 -13.31
C VAL A 115 15.06 6.61 -12.98
N VAL A 116 14.63 6.17 -11.80
CA VAL A 116 13.26 6.39 -11.33
C VAL A 116 12.99 7.89 -11.19
N GLU A 117 12.05 8.40 -12.00
CA GLU A 117 11.60 9.80 -11.98
C GLU A 117 10.08 9.84 -11.86
N GLN A 118 9.57 10.52 -10.82
CA GLN A 118 8.12 10.72 -10.64
C GLN A 118 7.74 12.18 -10.91
N ARG A 119 6.67 12.37 -11.67
CA ARG A 119 6.01 13.66 -11.87
C ARG A 119 4.56 13.56 -11.41
N MET A 120 4.05 14.64 -10.84
CA MET A 120 2.68 14.73 -10.30
C MET A 120 2.01 15.99 -10.81
N ASN A 121 0.71 15.96 -11.06
CA ASN A 121 -0.04 17.19 -11.33
C ASN A 121 -0.19 18.01 -10.03
N GLY A 122 0.20 19.28 -10.06
CA GLY A 122 0.29 20.12 -8.87
C GLY A 122 -1.02 20.72 -8.38
N THR A 123 -2.15 20.51 -9.05
CA THR A 123 -3.46 21.09 -8.67
C THR A 123 -4.58 20.45 -9.51
N CYS A 124 -5.72 20.13 -8.90
CA CYS A 124 -6.95 19.73 -9.61
C CYS A 124 -7.37 20.81 -10.62
N ALA A 125 -7.90 20.38 -11.77
CA ALA A 125 -8.71 21.21 -12.65
C ALA A 125 -10.13 21.36 -12.10
#